data_AF-A0A0U0UM83-F1
#
_entry.id   AF-A0A0U0UM83-F1
#
_cell.length_a   1.000
_cell.length_b   1.000
_cell.length_c   1.000
_cell.angle_alpha   90.00
_cell.angle_beta   90.00
_cell.angle_gamma   90.00
#
_symmetry.space_group_name_H-M   'P 1'
#
loop_
_entity.id
_entity.type
_entity.pdbx_description
1 polymer ?
#
loop_
_entity_poly.entity_id
_entity_poly.type
_entity_poly.pdbx_seq_one_letter_code
_entity_poly.pdbx_strand_id
1 'polypeptide(L)' 'MLGLDPHAPDTHSPLASALMRVGIAPTLIGTRGTRPALRISGRRRLSRLVENVGEPPDGAEAWVQWPRT' A
#
# COMPACT_ATOMS: atom_id res chain seq x y z
N MET A 1 0.52 -6.86 1.99
CA MET A 1 0.91 -5.61 2.67
C MET A 1 1.72 -4.79 1.68
N LEU A 2 1.61 -3.47 1.71
CA LEU A 2 2.41 -2.60 0.84
C LEU A 2 3.65 -2.14 1.59
N GLY A 3 4.83 -2.59 1.16
CA GLY A 3 6.10 -2.13 1.73
C GLY A 3 6.32 -0.64 1.49
N LEU A 4 6.92 0.04 2.46
CA LEU A 4 7.37 1.42 2.34
C LEU A 4 8.90 1.46 2.34
N ASP A 5 9.47 2.49 1.73
CA ASP A 5 10.91 2.72 1.74
C ASP A 5 11.38 3.06 3.17
N PRO A 6 12.23 2.24 3.82
CA PRO A 6 12.76 2.53 5.15
C PRO A 6 13.63 3.79 5.20
N HIS A 7 14.20 4.19 4.06
CA HIS A 7 15.11 5.33 3.95
C HIS A 7 14.39 6.67 3.69
N ALA A 8 13.08 6.64 3.43
CA ALA A 8 12.24 7.83 3.21
C ALA A 8 11.06 7.89 4.22
N PRO A 9 11.32 7.95 5.54
CA PRO A 9 10.28 7.86 6.58
C PRO A 9 9.29 9.02 6.57
N ASP A 10 9.69 10.18 6.05
CA ASP A 10 8.87 11.37 5.85
C ASP A 10 7.70 11.12 4.87
N THR A 11 7.83 10.14 3.97
CA THR A 11 6.78 9.80 2.99
C THR A 11 5.67 8.92 3.57
N HIS A 12 5.90 8.24 4.70
CA HIS A 12 4.99 7.20 5.21
C HIS A 12 3.63 7.76 5.64
N SER A 13 3.64 8.87 6.39
CA SER A 13 2.43 9.53 6.87
C SER A 13 1.62 10.22 5.74
N PRO A 14 2.27 10.98 4.81
CA PRO A 14 1.61 11.48 3.61
C PRO A 14 0.93 10.39 2.77
N LEU A 15 1.57 9.22 2.61
CA LEU A 15 1.00 8.11 1.83
C LEU A 15 -0.23 7.50 2.52
N ALA A 16 -0.17 7.29 3.83
CA ALA A 16 -1.32 6.83 4.62
C ALA A 16 -2.50 7.83 4.51
N SER A 17 -2.20 9.12 4.58
CA SER A 17 -3.20 10.19 4.44
C SER A 17 -3.81 10.24 3.03
N ALA A 18 -3.02 9.98 1.99
CA ALA A 18 -3.52 9.90 0.61
C ALA A 18 -4.53 8.76 0.44
N LEU A 19 -4.24 7.58 1.01
CA LEU A 19 -5.18 6.45 0.98
C LEU A 19 -6.50 6.79 1.70
N MET A 20 -6.42 7.46 2.85
CA MET A 20 -7.62 7.90 3.58
C MET A 20 -8.51 8.81 2.72
N ARG A 21 -7.92 9.75 1.96
CA ARG A 21 -8.66 10.67 1.07
C ARG A 21 -9.41 9.94 -0.05
N VAL A 22 -8.89 8.82 -0.55
CA VAL A 22 -9.56 7.99 -1.57
C VAL A 22 -10.46 6.90 -0.96
N GLY A 23 -10.71 6.96 0.36
CA GLY A 23 -11.65 6.05 1.04
C GLY A 23 -11.05 4.67 1.39
N ILE A 24 -9.72 4.57 1.44
CA ILE A 24 -8.99 3.37 1.86
C ILE A 24 -8.38 3.68 3.21
N ALA A 25 -8.81 3.01 4.28
CA ALA A 25 -8.18 3.19 5.60
C ALA A 25 -7.08 2.14 5.82
N PRO A 26 -5.78 2.51 5.64
CA PRO A 26 -4.66 1.62 5.93
C PRO A 26 -4.32 1.62 7.42
N THR A 27 -3.54 0.62 7.84
CA THR A 27 -2.79 0.65 9.10
C THR A 27 -1.30 0.73 8.79
N LEU A 28 -0.64 1.79 9.25
CA LEU A 28 0.82 1.89 9.19
C LEU A 28 1.43 0.96 10.25
N ILE A 29 2.36 0.11 9.84
CA ILE A 29 3.03 -0.87 10.69
C ILE A 29 4.55 -0.79 10.51
N GLY A 30 5.30 -1.35 11.47
CA GLY A 30 6.75 -1.51 11.33
C GLY A 30 7.56 -0.20 11.34
N THR A 31 6.97 0.92 11.77
CA THR A 31 7.59 2.26 11.77
C THR A 31 8.84 2.39 12.65
N ARG A 32 9.05 1.44 13.58
CA ARG A 32 10.23 1.39 14.46
C ARG A 32 11.26 0.35 14.00
N GLY A 33 11.03 -0.34 12.88
CA GLY A 33 11.88 -1.41 12.37
C GLY A 33 12.29 -1.21 10.90
N THR A 34 13.00 -2.18 10.34
CA THR A 34 13.58 -2.09 8.98
C THR A 34 12.57 -2.32 7.84
N ARG A 35 11.30 -2.61 8.16
CA ARG A 35 10.27 -2.99 7.18
C ARG A 35 8.95 -2.25 7.45
N PRO A 36 8.92 -0.92 7.30
CA PRO A 36 7.68 -0.16 7.37
C PRO A 36 6.74 -0.57 6.24
N ALA A 37 5.44 -0.64 6.53
CA ALA A 37 4.44 -1.05 5.55
C ALA A 37 3.05 -0.47 5.85
N LEU A 38 2.22 -0.36 4.81
CA LEU A 38 0.78 -0.15 4.95
C LEU A 38 0.04 -1.48 4.82
N ARG A 39 -0.69 -1.83 5.88
CA ARG A 39 -1.64 -2.95 5.85
C ARG A 39 -2.99 -2.45 5.36
N ILE A 40 -3.49 -3.06 4.29
CA ILE A 40 -4.83 -2.86 3.78
C ILE A 40 -5.54 -4.20 3.85
N SER A 41 -6.73 -4.21 4.45
CA SER A 41 -7.51 -5.41 4.71
C SER A 41 -8.95 -5.23 4.27
N GLY A 42 -9.58 -6.33 3.85
CA GLY A 42 -10.95 -6.35 3.37
C GLY A 42 -11.07 -6.11 1.86
N ARG A 43 -11.92 -6.90 1.22
CA ARG A 43 -12.09 -6.95 -0.24
C ARG A 43 -12.44 -5.60 -0.86
N ARG A 44 -13.36 -4.84 -0.26
CA ARG A 44 -13.77 -3.51 -0.76
C ARG A 44 -12.58 -2.52 -0.81
N ARG A 45 -11.71 -2.54 0.20
CA ARG A 45 -10.56 -1.62 0.26
C ARG A 45 -9.46 -2.02 -0.74
N LEU A 46 -9.25 -3.32 -0.94
CA LEU A 46 -8.33 -3.84 -1.96
C LEU A 46 -8.81 -3.53 -3.38
N SER A 47 -10.11 -3.70 -3.67
CA SER A 47 -10.69 -3.31 -4.97
C SER A 47 -10.46 -1.84 -5.27
N ARG A 48 -10.76 -0.96 -4.29
CA ARG A 48 -10.52 0.49 -4.43
C ARG A 48 -9.05 0.82 -4.67
N LEU A 49 -8.12 0.10 -4.05
CA LEU A 49 -6.71 0.31 -4.29
C LEU A 49 -6.33 -0.01 -5.74
N VAL A 50 -6.75 -1.18 -6.24
CA VAL A 50 -6.50 -1.59 -7.62
C VAL A 50 -7.16 -0.62 -8.61
N GLU A 51 -8.39 -0.16 -8.33
CA GLU A 51 -9.07 0.85 -9.15
C GLU A 51 -8.30 2.18 -9.23
N ASN A 52 -7.64 2.61 -8.15
CA ASN A 52 -6.90 3.87 -8.11
C ASN A 52 -5.49 3.78 -8.72
N VAL A 53 -4.81 2.63 -8.55
CA VAL A 53 -3.41 2.44 -8.99
C VAL A 53 -3.34 1.85 -10.39
N GLY A 54 -4.36 1.11 -10.81
CA GLY A 54 -4.42 0.41 -12.09
C GLY A 54 -3.92 -1.04 -12.01
N GLU A 55 -3.73 -1.61 -13.20
CA GLU A 55 -3.17 -2.95 -13.39
C GLU A 55 -1.68 -2.99 -12.99
N PRO A 56 -1.14 -4.11 -12.50
CA PRO A 56 0.29 -4.28 -12.33
C PRO A 56 1.07 -3.92 -13.60
N PRO A 57 2.28 -3.33 -13.45
CA PRO A 57 3.21 -3.21 -14.55
C PRO A 57 3.63 -4.61 -15.06
N ASP A 58 4.15 -4.65 -16.29
CA ASP A 58 4.64 -5.88 -16.90
C ASP A 58 5.74 -6.55 -16.06
N GLY A 59 5.71 -7.88 -16.00
CA GLY A 59 6.74 -8.70 -15.35
C GLY A 59 6.21 -9.59 -14.23
N ALA A 60 6.71 -10.83 -14.18
CA ALA A 60 6.25 -11.86 -13.24
C ALA A 60 6.31 -11.44 -11.77
N GLU A 61 7.30 -10.62 -11.38
CA GLU A 61 7.45 -10.17 -10.00
C GLU A 61 6.36 -9.18 -9.58
N ALA A 62 5.97 -8.28 -10.48
CA ALA A 62 4.87 -7.34 -10.23
C ALA A 62 3.57 -8.09 -9.96
N TRP A 63 3.27 -9.15 -10.72
CA TRP A 63 2.09 -10.01 -10.51
C TRP A 63 2.05 -10.67 -9.12
N VAL A 64 3.21 -11.03 -8.57
CA VAL A 64 3.31 -11.64 -7.24
C VAL A 64 3.08 -10.60 -6.14
N GLN A 65 3.56 -9.38 -6.34
CA GLN A 65 3.51 -8.32 -5.33
C GLN A 65 2.27 -7.42 -5.41
N TRP A 66 1.56 -7.40 -6.55
CA TRP A 66 0.43 -6.51 -6.75
C TRP A 66 -0.77 -6.88 -5.87
N PRO A 67 -1.50 -5.89 -5.34
CA PRO A 67 -2.75 -6.14 -4.64
C PRO A 67 -3.76 -6.84 -5.55
N ARG A 68 -4.35 -7.94 -5.08
CA ARG A 68 -5.40 -8.67 -5.80
C ARG A 68 -6.60 -8.91 -4.87
N THR A 69 -7.79 -8.98 -5.44
CA THR A 69 -9.06 -9.24 -4.74
C THR A 69 -9.32 -10.71 -4.51
#